data_AF-A0A812USL4-F1
#
_entry.id   AF-A0A812USL4-F1
#
_cell.length_a   1.000
_cell.length_b   1.000
_cell.length_c   1.000
_cell.angle_alpha   90.00
_cell.angle_beta   90.00
_cell.angle_gamma   90.00
#
_symmetry.space_group_name_H-M   'P 1'
#
loop_
_entity.id
_entity.type
_entity.pdbx_description
1 polymer ?
#
loop_
_entity_poly.entity_id
_entity_poly.type
_entity_poly.pdbx_seq_one_letter_code
_entity_poly.pdbx_strand_id
1 'polypeptide(L)'
;MSHGFTEMAPRRLGLRRRLALLLLVQASGSNRFRGLQAATSTTFTTTKTVDPCPSATTACECAAGEICVWKPYAQGGGVCENVGTKGHIDCFLCAQQAHCATITCPGIASPCSCAASAGCAWDDAASGCVSSLLSSTSCTACPTQAGCDVDPPLLASYYPQRGGSHSSGADLRVVLRFTKGVKWCSGSSTTDAVSFWCAGSVNEQSVPRTHMQISSGALTIDMSWYLSTVQLESARTCGISILPTTICDEDEIPFAGLARQDYSFQLLDTNPPILIDFDPNGLSVAVPLDGSVNLLWNEPVMLPVGGDLQAILSRLEVDSTGATSAVQSVPIDLKAPSAEIISSSLLRIHLDTLLRAGKTYTLELPVGAVTDLAGNPCADLPAQAYNFRAATGGDVVVTQGSTSSTAVGVVILIVSLAVFCTLAGGIGTVKLWRSHASKLKAYLPTEGAARRKPVKSAPISMAVPETSKPASYESASASPFAEEKARAESAYRSAAAAAERLGKDAPGNPSNSSTEAKTSATGGGTWAQRPSSKAGPSPKVHPGRDGFLGG
;
A
#
# COMPACT_ATOMS: atom_id res chain seq x y z
N MET A 1 -37.86 -16.42 58.26
CA MET A 1 -38.10 -17.66 57.50
C MET A 1 -36.89 -17.88 56.62
N SER A 2 -36.28 -19.05 56.75
CA SER A 2 -34.94 -19.41 56.30
C SER A 2 -35.02 -20.30 55.07
N HIS A 3 -34.40 -19.88 53.96
CA HIS A 3 -33.91 -20.70 52.84
C HIS A 3 -32.88 -19.80 52.12
N GLY A 4 -31.57 -20.04 52.03
CA GLY A 4 -30.78 -21.24 52.18
C GLY A 4 -30.63 -21.93 50.81
N PHE A 5 -29.73 -21.46 49.93
CA PHE A 5 -29.08 -22.30 48.92
C PHE A 5 -27.76 -21.69 48.40
N THR A 6 -26.89 -22.60 48.03
CA THR A 6 -25.41 -22.61 48.02
C THR A 6 -24.72 -22.02 46.78
N GLU A 7 -23.66 -21.27 47.09
CA GLU A 7 -22.32 -21.21 46.49
C GLU A 7 -21.95 -22.32 45.47
N MET A 8 -21.51 -21.94 44.26
CA MET A 8 -20.77 -22.80 43.33
C MET A 8 -19.48 -22.10 42.88
N ALA A 9 -18.35 -22.72 43.25
CA ALA A 9 -17.00 -22.36 42.84
C ALA A 9 -16.68 -22.80 41.40
N PRO A 10 -15.80 -22.08 40.67
CA PRO A 10 -15.37 -22.46 39.33
C PRO A 10 -14.33 -23.59 39.35
N ARG A 11 -14.59 -24.63 38.56
CA ARG A 11 -13.72 -25.79 38.32
C ARG A 11 -12.44 -25.39 37.57
N ARG A 12 -11.30 -25.76 38.14
CA ARG A 12 -9.99 -25.82 37.47
C ARG A 12 -9.99 -26.92 36.41
N LEU A 13 -9.75 -26.56 35.15
CA LEU A 13 -9.35 -27.50 34.10
C LEU A 13 -7.84 -27.38 33.89
N GLY A 14 -7.10 -28.33 34.45
CA GLY A 14 -5.68 -28.50 34.18
C GLY A 14 -5.48 -29.25 32.87
N LEU A 15 -4.89 -28.58 31.87
CA LEU A 15 -4.40 -29.22 30.65
C LEU A 15 -2.87 -29.35 30.73
N ARG A 16 -2.40 -30.52 31.15
CA ARG A 16 -1.02 -31.00 30.94
C ARG A 16 -1.03 -31.95 29.75
N ARG A 17 -0.29 -31.65 28.68
CA ARG A 17 0.36 -32.61 27.75
C ARG A 17 1.23 -31.81 26.76
N ARG A 18 2.54 -31.76 27.04
CA ARG A 18 3.63 -32.55 26.44
C ARG A 18 4.11 -32.01 25.07
N LEU A 19 5.11 -31.12 25.17
CA LEU A 19 6.23 -30.98 24.23
C LEU A 19 6.94 -32.33 24.05
N ALA A 20 7.28 -32.67 22.81
CA ALA A 20 8.55 -33.28 22.36
C ALA A 20 8.33 -34.07 21.06
N LEU A 21 8.82 -33.55 19.93
CA LEU A 21 9.09 -34.31 18.70
C LEU A 21 10.46 -33.81 18.18
N LEU A 22 11.54 -34.44 18.62
CA LEU A 22 12.32 -35.48 17.94
C LEU A 22 13.08 -34.98 16.69
N LEU A 23 14.31 -34.53 16.94
CA LEU A 23 15.46 -34.60 16.03
C LEU A 23 15.93 -36.06 15.94
N LEU A 24 16.03 -36.62 14.73
CA LEU A 24 16.73 -37.88 14.47
C LEU A 24 18.08 -37.57 13.82
N VAL A 25 19.11 -37.55 14.66
CA VAL A 25 20.51 -37.73 14.28
C VAL A 25 20.77 -39.24 14.28
N GLN A 26 21.11 -39.82 13.13
CA GLN A 26 21.68 -41.18 13.09
C GLN A 26 23.19 -41.10 13.02
N ALA A 27 23.84 -41.50 14.11
CA ALA A 27 25.23 -41.89 14.18
C ALA A 27 25.33 -43.20 14.97
N SER A 28 25.83 -44.26 14.33
CA SER A 28 26.51 -45.46 14.89
C SER A 28 26.43 -46.58 13.84
N GLY A 29 27.45 -47.40 13.61
CA GLY A 29 28.70 -47.54 14.33
C GLY A 29 29.58 -48.59 13.66
N SER A 30 30.85 -48.59 14.06
CA SER A 30 31.80 -49.67 13.78
C SER A 30 31.37 -50.96 14.45
N ASN A 31 31.52 -52.09 13.76
CA ASN A 31 32.00 -53.30 14.42
C ASN A 31 32.75 -54.25 13.48
N ARG A 32 33.81 -54.82 14.06
CA ARG A 32 34.76 -55.78 13.50
C ARG A 32 34.09 -57.10 13.15
N PHE A 33 34.51 -57.72 12.04
CA PHE A 33 34.58 -59.18 11.94
C PHE A 33 35.83 -59.60 11.16
N ARG A 34 36.59 -60.52 11.76
CA ARG A 34 37.77 -61.20 11.19
C ARG A 34 37.31 -62.35 10.30
N GLY A 35 38.03 -62.52 9.18
CA GLY A 35 38.54 -63.81 8.71
C GLY A 35 37.64 -64.63 7.80
N LEU A 36 38.01 -64.71 6.52
CA LEU A 36 38.40 -65.97 5.86
C LEU A 36 39.00 -65.64 4.48
N GLN A 37 40.19 -66.17 4.25
CA GLN A 37 40.98 -66.04 3.03
C GLN A 37 40.37 -66.93 1.93
N ALA A 38 40.17 -66.35 0.74
CA ALA A 38 40.13 -67.09 -0.51
C ALA A 38 40.95 -66.28 -1.53
N ALA A 39 42.09 -66.84 -1.94
CA ALA A 39 42.96 -66.25 -2.93
C ALA A 39 42.35 -66.49 -4.32
N THR A 40 41.82 -65.44 -4.93
CA THR A 40 41.43 -65.43 -6.34
C THR A 40 42.39 -64.49 -7.07
N SER A 41 43.31 -65.06 -7.85
CA SER A 41 44.14 -64.29 -8.78
C SER A 41 43.27 -63.70 -9.88
N THR A 42 42.94 -62.42 -9.77
CA THR A 42 42.28 -61.66 -10.84
C THR A 42 43.35 -60.98 -11.70
N THR A 43 43.46 -61.42 -12.95
CA THR A 43 44.31 -60.80 -13.96
C THR A 43 43.73 -59.43 -14.32
N PHE A 44 44.42 -58.34 -13.95
CA PHE A 44 44.05 -56.99 -14.35
C PHE A 44 44.49 -56.75 -15.80
N THR A 45 43.53 -56.75 -16.72
CA THR A 45 43.72 -56.17 -18.06
C THR A 45 43.51 -54.67 -17.93
N THR A 46 44.58 -53.89 -17.94
CA THR A 46 44.53 -52.42 -17.92
C THR A 46 44.06 -51.91 -19.28
N THR A 47 42.75 -51.97 -19.54
CA THR A 47 42.15 -51.22 -20.65
C THR A 47 42.23 -49.75 -20.27
N LYS A 48 43.19 -49.00 -20.84
CA LYS A 48 43.19 -47.54 -20.81
C LYS A 48 41.85 -47.09 -21.43
N THR A 49 40.87 -46.78 -20.59
CA THR A 49 39.68 -46.01 -21.01
C THR A 49 40.19 -44.66 -21.45
N VAL A 50 40.31 -44.48 -22.76
CA VAL A 50 40.57 -43.19 -23.38
C VAL A 50 39.44 -42.27 -22.91
N ASP A 51 39.80 -41.19 -22.23
CA ASP A 51 38.84 -40.15 -21.84
C ASP A 51 38.08 -39.73 -23.12
N PRO A 52 36.75 -39.80 -23.16
CA PRO A 52 35.97 -39.48 -24.36
C PRO A 52 35.90 -37.97 -24.66
N CYS A 53 36.35 -37.10 -23.74
CA CYS A 53 36.23 -35.64 -23.87
C CYS A 53 37.41 -34.82 -24.50
N PRO A 54 38.69 -35.26 -24.49
CA PRO A 54 39.84 -34.37 -24.70
C PRO A 54 40.13 -34.01 -26.16
N SER A 55 39.37 -34.51 -27.13
CA SER A 55 39.58 -34.21 -28.56
C SER A 55 38.57 -33.21 -29.15
N ALA A 56 37.61 -32.73 -28.38
CA ALA A 56 36.62 -31.77 -28.87
C ALA A 56 37.21 -30.36 -28.96
N THR A 57 37.22 -29.80 -30.16
CA THR A 57 37.67 -28.43 -30.46
C THR A 57 36.53 -27.41 -30.46
N THR A 58 35.29 -27.89 -30.43
CA THR A 58 34.09 -27.06 -30.36
C THR A 58 33.13 -27.55 -29.27
N ALA A 59 32.27 -26.67 -28.78
CA ALA A 59 31.23 -27.02 -27.82
C ALA A 59 30.28 -28.11 -28.36
N CYS A 60 30.02 -28.15 -29.67
CA CYS A 60 29.19 -29.18 -30.27
C CYS A 60 29.86 -30.54 -30.38
N GLU A 61 31.16 -30.57 -30.69
CA GLU A 61 31.92 -31.82 -30.61
C GLU A 61 31.96 -32.34 -29.17
N CYS A 62 32.09 -31.44 -28.19
CA CYS A 62 32.07 -31.78 -26.78
C CYS A 62 30.71 -32.36 -26.35
N ALA A 63 29.62 -31.85 -26.93
CA ALA A 63 28.26 -32.29 -26.62
C ALA A 63 27.96 -33.74 -27.06
N ALA A 64 28.78 -34.30 -27.96
CA ALA A 64 28.65 -35.70 -28.35
C ALA A 64 29.05 -36.68 -27.23
N GLY A 65 29.85 -36.23 -26.26
CA GLY A 65 30.24 -37.03 -25.11
C GLY A 65 29.24 -36.89 -23.96
N GLU A 66 28.60 -37.99 -23.56
CA GLU A 66 27.55 -37.96 -22.52
C GLU A 66 28.03 -37.42 -21.17
N ILE A 67 29.32 -37.52 -20.86
CA ILE A 67 29.93 -37.12 -19.58
C ILE A 67 30.80 -35.85 -19.68
N CYS A 68 30.69 -35.12 -20.79
CA CYS A 68 31.54 -33.97 -21.07
C CYS A 68 30.79 -32.64 -20.86
N VAL A 69 31.51 -31.61 -20.40
CA VAL A 69 31.01 -30.22 -20.33
C VAL A 69 31.96 -29.27 -21.04
N TRP A 70 31.41 -28.22 -21.64
CA TRP A 70 32.21 -27.16 -22.26
C TRP A 70 32.42 -26.01 -21.28
N LYS A 71 33.68 -25.69 -20.99
CA LYS A 71 34.06 -24.51 -20.20
C LYS A 71 34.51 -23.40 -21.15
N PRO A 72 33.68 -22.37 -21.41
CA PRO A 72 34.04 -21.29 -22.32
C PRO A 72 35.14 -20.41 -21.74
N TYR A 73 36.01 -19.88 -22.60
CA TYR A 73 36.97 -18.84 -22.21
C TYR A 73 36.37 -17.45 -22.39
N ALA A 74 36.82 -16.48 -21.58
CA ALA A 74 36.36 -15.08 -21.65
C ALA A 74 36.61 -14.41 -23.01
N GLN A 75 37.51 -14.97 -23.84
CA GLN A 75 37.98 -14.38 -25.10
C GLN A 75 37.43 -15.12 -26.33
N GLY A 76 36.45 -16.00 -26.12
CA GLY A 76 35.94 -16.93 -27.13
C GLY A 76 36.64 -18.30 -27.10
N GLY A 77 35.95 -19.32 -27.58
CA GLY A 77 36.39 -20.72 -27.49
C GLY A 77 36.11 -21.35 -26.12
N GLY A 78 36.75 -22.49 -25.83
CA GLY A 78 36.62 -23.21 -24.55
C GLY A 78 37.37 -24.53 -24.53
N VAL A 79 37.24 -25.28 -23.43
CA VAL A 79 37.79 -26.63 -23.27
C VAL A 79 36.69 -27.61 -22.89
N CYS A 80 36.75 -28.81 -23.47
CA CYS A 80 35.88 -29.91 -23.13
C CYS A 80 36.46 -30.70 -21.95
N GLU A 81 35.72 -30.82 -20.85
CA GLU A 81 36.16 -31.48 -19.63
C GLU A 81 35.22 -32.63 -19.26
N ASN A 82 35.79 -33.76 -18.86
CA ASN A 82 35.04 -34.90 -18.35
C ASN A 82 34.65 -34.67 -16.89
N VAL A 83 33.34 -34.63 -16.61
CA VAL A 83 32.82 -34.42 -15.25
C VAL A 83 32.30 -35.71 -14.60
N GLY A 84 32.46 -36.86 -15.26
CA GLY A 84 32.09 -38.18 -14.76
C GLY A 84 30.58 -38.41 -14.56
N THR A 85 29.76 -37.41 -14.86
CA THR A 85 28.29 -37.44 -14.78
C THR A 85 27.72 -36.80 -16.04
N LYS A 86 26.43 -36.99 -16.32
CA LYS A 86 25.82 -36.50 -17.55
C LYS A 86 25.97 -34.98 -17.66
N GLY A 87 26.82 -34.54 -18.57
CA GLY A 87 27.09 -33.13 -18.81
C GLY A 87 26.03 -32.54 -19.72
N HIS A 88 25.57 -31.33 -19.41
CA HIS A 88 24.76 -30.53 -20.32
C HIS A 88 25.60 -29.34 -20.76
N ILE A 89 25.73 -29.16 -22.07
CA ILE A 89 26.34 -27.97 -22.64
C ILE A 89 25.20 -27.02 -22.94
N ASP A 90 25.37 -25.75 -22.57
CA ASP A 90 24.38 -24.72 -22.85
C ASP A 90 23.98 -24.75 -24.33
N CYS A 91 22.67 -24.75 -24.61
CA CYS A 91 22.16 -24.75 -25.98
C CYS A 91 22.71 -23.58 -26.80
N PHE A 92 23.12 -22.49 -26.15
CA PHE A 92 23.74 -21.32 -26.80
C PHE A 92 25.09 -21.69 -27.44
N LEU A 93 25.83 -22.57 -26.78
CA LEU A 93 27.14 -23.04 -27.23
C LEU A 93 27.01 -24.20 -28.23
N CYS A 94 25.96 -25.03 -28.10
CA CYS A 94 25.63 -26.03 -29.11
C CYS A 94 24.13 -26.29 -29.26
N ALA A 95 23.51 -25.64 -30.25
CA ALA A 95 22.09 -25.77 -30.54
C ALA A 95 21.69 -27.12 -31.16
N GLN A 96 22.65 -27.92 -31.66
CA GLN A 96 22.37 -29.21 -32.31
C GLN A 96 22.11 -30.37 -31.33
N GLN A 97 22.20 -30.13 -30.02
CA GLN A 97 21.93 -31.17 -29.03
C GLN A 97 20.46 -31.59 -29.07
N ALA A 98 20.19 -32.88 -28.92
CA ALA A 98 18.84 -33.43 -28.99
C ALA A 98 17.85 -32.79 -27.99
N HIS A 99 18.34 -32.27 -26.85
CA HIS A 99 17.52 -31.56 -25.87
C HIS A 99 17.33 -30.07 -26.18
N CYS A 100 18.14 -29.50 -27.07
CA CYS A 100 18.00 -28.12 -27.56
C CYS A 100 17.03 -28.02 -28.74
N ALA A 101 16.76 -29.14 -29.43
CA ALA A 101 15.86 -29.22 -30.58
C ALA A 101 14.38 -28.90 -30.28
N THR A 102 14.01 -28.63 -29.02
CA THR A 102 12.64 -28.30 -28.61
C THR A 102 12.47 -26.89 -28.06
N ILE A 103 13.47 -26.00 -28.16
CA ILE A 103 13.26 -24.59 -27.79
C ILE A 103 12.48 -23.92 -28.92
N THR A 104 11.15 -23.93 -28.78
CA THR A 104 10.29 -23.06 -29.57
C THR A 104 10.48 -21.64 -29.05
N CYS A 105 11.31 -20.84 -29.72
CA CYS A 105 11.38 -19.39 -29.51
C CYS A 105 9.98 -18.73 -29.49
N PRO A 106 9.01 -19.17 -30.33
CA PRO A 106 7.62 -18.70 -30.22
C PRO A 106 7.00 -19.08 -28.87
N GLY A 107 6.79 -18.08 -28.01
CA GLY A 107 6.25 -18.23 -26.66
C GLY A 107 7.00 -17.44 -25.59
N ILE A 108 8.24 -17.03 -25.88
CA ILE A 108 8.98 -16.14 -24.99
C ILE A 108 8.47 -14.71 -25.21
N ALA A 109 7.86 -14.13 -24.18
CA ALA A 109 7.17 -12.85 -24.26
C ALA A 109 8.06 -11.63 -24.00
N SER A 110 9.31 -11.82 -23.56
CA SER A 110 10.24 -10.71 -23.28
C SER A 110 11.45 -10.73 -24.21
N PRO A 111 11.90 -9.56 -24.73
CA PRO A 111 13.08 -9.47 -25.56
C PRO A 111 14.35 -10.01 -24.88
N CYS A 112 14.51 -9.76 -23.57
CA CYS A 112 15.71 -10.21 -22.86
C CYS A 112 15.72 -11.69 -22.53
N SER A 113 14.56 -12.27 -22.18
CA SER A 113 14.46 -13.73 -22.09
C SER A 113 14.68 -14.39 -23.46
N CYS A 114 14.27 -13.72 -24.54
CA CYS A 114 14.52 -14.17 -25.90
C CYS A 114 16.01 -14.10 -26.25
N ALA A 115 16.69 -12.99 -25.95
CA ALA A 115 18.13 -12.82 -26.15
C ALA A 115 18.97 -13.83 -25.33
N ALA A 116 18.50 -14.19 -24.12
CA ALA A 116 19.12 -15.21 -23.29
C ALA A 116 18.87 -16.64 -23.80
N SER A 117 17.93 -16.83 -24.72
CA SER A 117 17.57 -18.15 -25.26
C SER A 117 18.37 -18.46 -26.52
N ALA A 118 19.06 -19.60 -26.48
CA ALA A 118 19.88 -20.08 -27.57
C ALA A 118 19.12 -20.23 -28.89
N GLY A 119 19.65 -19.65 -29.98
CA GLY A 119 19.04 -19.74 -31.31
C GLY A 119 17.74 -18.95 -31.45
N CYS A 120 17.49 -18.02 -30.53
CA CYS A 120 16.36 -17.11 -30.58
C CYS A 120 16.83 -15.65 -30.71
N ALA A 121 16.03 -14.85 -31.38
CA ALA A 121 16.21 -13.41 -31.48
C ALA A 121 14.86 -12.72 -31.37
N TRP A 122 14.82 -11.57 -30.71
CA TRP A 122 13.61 -10.76 -30.68
C TRP A 122 13.45 -10.03 -32.01
N ASP A 123 12.28 -10.20 -32.65
CA ASP A 123 11.89 -9.45 -33.84
C ASP A 123 10.89 -8.37 -33.42
N ASP A 124 11.35 -7.10 -33.45
CA ASP A 124 10.53 -5.95 -33.08
C ASP A 124 9.29 -5.79 -33.99
N ALA A 125 9.39 -6.15 -35.27
CA ALA A 125 8.28 -6.05 -36.21
C ALA A 125 7.21 -7.12 -35.93
N ALA A 126 7.62 -8.30 -35.52
CA ALA A 126 6.72 -9.36 -35.06
C ALA A 126 6.27 -9.19 -33.61
N SER A 127 6.91 -8.28 -32.84
CA SER A 127 6.76 -8.13 -31.40
C SER A 127 6.85 -9.47 -30.67
N GLY A 128 7.81 -10.30 -31.08
CA GLY A 128 7.90 -11.68 -30.61
C GLY A 128 9.27 -12.30 -30.81
N CYS A 129 9.51 -13.35 -30.04
CA CYS A 129 10.75 -14.12 -30.11
C CYS A 129 10.69 -15.12 -31.28
N VAL A 130 11.61 -14.98 -32.24
CA VAL A 130 11.71 -15.83 -33.43
C VAL A 130 12.95 -16.69 -33.38
N SER A 131 12.91 -17.86 -34.01
CA SER A 131 14.10 -18.70 -34.16
C SER A 131 15.04 -18.06 -35.17
N SER A 132 16.25 -17.73 -34.75
CA SER A 132 17.28 -17.17 -35.61
C SER A 132 18.66 -17.63 -35.17
N LEU A 133 19.44 -18.11 -36.15
CA LEU A 133 20.83 -18.50 -35.94
C LEU A 133 21.81 -17.37 -36.26
N LEU A 134 21.34 -16.28 -36.89
CA LEU A 134 22.20 -15.23 -37.45
C LEU A 134 21.84 -13.82 -36.98
N SER A 135 20.61 -13.58 -36.54
CA SER A 135 20.25 -12.29 -35.94
C SER A 135 20.39 -12.38 -34.43
N SER A 136 21.00 -11.37 -33.82
CA SER A 136 20.90 -11.15 -32.38
C SER A 136 19.68 -10.27 -32.08
N THR A 137 19.17 -10.36 -30.87
CA THR A 137 18.23 -9.36 -30.36
C THR A 137 18.92 -7.98 -30.39
N SER A 138 18.24 -6.92 -30.83
CA SER A 138 18.82 -5.57 -30.79
C SER A 138 19.15 -5.15 -29.35
N CYS A 139 20.22 -4.37 -29.13
CA CYS A 139 20.52 -3.79 -27.82
C CYS A 139 19.43 -2.82 -27.33
N THR A 140 18.64 -2.25 -28.24
CA THR A 140 17.45 -1.45 -27.90
C THR A 140 16.34 -2.34 -27.34
N ALA A 141 16.17 -3.55 -27.87
CA ALA A 141 15.17 -4.50 -27.42
C ALA A 141 15.59 -5.21 -26.13
N CYS A 142 16.87 -5.63 -26.03
CA CYS A 142 17.45 -6.12 -24.78
C CYS A 142 18.80 -5.45 -24.47
N PRO A 143 18.81 -4.38 -23.67
CA PRO A 143 20.05 -3.73 -23.29
C PRO A 143 20.91 -4.53 -22.30
N THR A 144 20.33 -5.54 -21.63
CA THR A 144 21.05 -6.36 -20.64
C THR A 144 21.78 -7.57 -21.22
N GLN A 145 21.64 -7.85 -22.53
CA GLN A 145 22.33 -8.97 -23.15
C GLN A 145 23.85 -8.71 -23.25
N ALA A 146 24.63 -9.79 -23.19
CA ALA A 146 26.08 -9.70 -23.31
C ALA A 146 26.49 -9.10 -24.67
N GLY A 147 27.42 -8.13 -24.64
CA GLY A 147 27.92 -7.44 -25.84
C GLY A 147 27.23 -6.11 -26.16
N CYS A 148 26.14 -5.77 -25.45
CA CYS A 148 25.59 -4.42 -25.50
C CYS A 148 26.36 -3.50 -24.55
N ASP A 149 27.11 -2.55 -25.10
CA ASP A 149 27.68 -1.43 -24.35
C ASP A 149 26.66 -0.29 -24.31
N VAL A 150 25.60 -0.51 -23.55
CA VAL A 150 24.53 0.45 -23.34
C VAL A 150 24.50 0.82 -21.87
N ASP A 151 24.38 2.11 -21.59
CA ASP A 151 24.27 2.64 -20.23
C ASP A 151 22.79 3.04 -20.01
N PRO A 152 21.94 2.11 -19.54
CA PRO A 152 20.51 2.33 -19.43
C PRO A 152 20.19 3.39 -18.35
N PRO A 153 19.01 4.05 -18.41
CA PRO A 153 18.59 4.93 -17.34
C PRO A 153 18.45 4.14 -16.03
N LEU A 154 19.08 4.61 -14.96
CA LEU A 154 18.99 4.03 -13.62
C LEU A 154 18.27 4.98 -12.68
N LEU A 155 17.64 4.47 -11.64
CA LEU A 155 17.05 5.31 -10.60
C LEU A 155 18.13 5.88 -9.68
N ALA A 156 18.27 7.21 -9.69
CA ALA A 156 19.21 7.95 -8.86
C ALA A 156 18.63 8.30 -7.48
N SER A 157 17.33 8.61 -7.39
CA SER A 157 16.67 8.94 -6.10
C SER A 157 15.16 8.76 -6.13
N TYR A 158 14.57 8.71 -4.93
CA TYR A 158 13.15 8.48 -4.70
C TYR A 158 12.58 9.56 -3.79
N TYR A 159 11.35 9.97 -4.07
CA TYR A 159 10.50 10.69 -3.13
C TYR A 159 9.09 10.08 -3.15
N PRO A 160 8.49 9.70 -2.00
CA PRO A 160 9.13 9.57 -0.68
C PRO A 160 10.42 8.71 -0.72
N GLN A 161 11.28 8.83 0.30
CA GLN A 161 12.48 7.99 0.32
C GLN A 161 12.11 6.51 0.41
N ARG A 162 12.92 5.63 -0.20
CA ARG A 162 12.73 4.17 -0.12
C ARG A 162 12.76 3.73 1.34
N GLY A 163 11.70 3.06 1.79
CA GLY A 163 11.48 2.65 3.17
C GLY A 163 11.14 3.80 4.14
N GLY A 164 11.06 5.05 3.66
CA GLY A 164 10.68 6.21 4.45
C GLY A 164 9.18 6.28 4.71
N SER A 165 8.73 7.37 5.34
CA SER A 165 7.32 7.64 5.60
C SER A 165 6.84 8.91 4.91
N HIS A 166 5.55 9.00 4.64
CA HIS A 166 4.91 10.15 4.03
C HIS A 166 3.55 10.42 4.66
N SER A 167 3.34 11.66 5.10
CA SER A 167 2.16 12.06 5.87
C SER A 167 1.12 12.87 5.09
N SER A 168 1.35 13.29 3.84
CA SER A 168 0.27 13.95 3.10
C SER A 168 -0.62 12.91 2.44
N GLY A 169 -1.68 12.51 3.14
CA GLY A 169 -2.69 11.58 2.65
C GLY A 169 -3.35 12.05 1.34
N ALA A 170 -3.66 13.34 1.18
CA ALA A 170 -4.32 13.83 -0.03
C ALA A 170 -3.35 14.28 -1.16
N ASP A 171 -2.15 14.72 -0.82
CA ASP A 171 -1.20 15.35 -1.77
C ASP A 171 0.02 14.46 -2.08
N LEU A 172 -0.13 13.13 -1.99
CA LEU A 172 0.97 12.22 -2.30
C LEU A 172 1.44 12.43 -3.74
N ARG A 173 2.70 12.83 -3.86
CA ARG A 173 3.43 12.88 -5.12
C ARG A 173 4.64 11.97 -5.04
N VAL A 174 4.70 10.98 -5.92
CA VAL A 174 5.88 10.12 -6.06
C VAL A 174 6.79 10.70 -7.13
N VAL A 175 8.06 10.92 -6.81
CA VAL A 175 9.08 11.41 -7.76
C VAL A 175 10.22 10.41 -7.84
N LEU A 176 10.44 9.87 -9.04
CA LEU A 176 11.53 8.97 -9.36
C LEU A 176 12.51 9.72 -10.26
N ARG A 177 13.71 10.00 -9.77
CA ARG A 177 14.75 10.67 -10.57
C ARG A 177 15.68 9.64 -11.18
N PHE A 178 15.99 9.80 -12.46
CA PHE A 178 16.87 8.93 -13.20
C PHE A 178 18.27 9.54 -13.31
N THR A 179 19.27 8.71 -13.60
CA THR A 179 20.66 9.12 -13.86
C THR A 179 20.81 9.89 -15.17
N LYS A 180 19.81 9.84 -16.05
CA LYS A 180 19.79 10.48 -17.38
C LYS A 180 18.43 11.10 -17.68
N GLY A 181 18.37 11.90 -18.75
CA GLY A 181 17.11 12.32 -19.36
C GLY A 181 16.31 11.09 -19.78
N VAL A 182 15.01 11.10 -19.49
CA VAL A 182 14.10 10.01 -19.84
C VAL A 182 12.86 10.56 -20.53
N LYS A 183 12.24 9.70 -21.33
CA LYS A 183 10.96 9.90 -22.02
C LYS A 183 10.16 8.61 -21.97
N TRP A 184 8.92 8.65 -22.44
CA TRP A 184 8.15 7.45 -22.67
C TRP A 184 8.74 6.69 -23.87
N CYS A 185 8.94 5.38 -23.75
CA CYS A 185 9.42 4.58 -24.88
C CYS A 185 8.41 4.59 -26.02
N SER A 186 8.93 4.55 -27.25
CA SER A 186 8.11 4.37 -28.45
C SER A 186 7.36 3.03 -28.41
N GLY A 187 6.04 3.05 -28.55
CA GLY A 187 5.20 1.85 -28.50
C GLY A 187 4.81 1.37 -27.09
N SER A 188 5.23 2.06 -26.02
CA SER A 188 4.74 1.75 -24.67
C SER A 188 3.23 1.94 -24.58
N SER A 189 2.50 0.87 -24.22
CA SER A 189 1.08 0.99 -23.88
C SER A 189 0.95 1.83 -22.63
N THR A 190 0.11 2.86 -22.68
CA THR A 190 0.00 3.82 -21.58
C THR A 190 -0.95 3.39 -20.48
N THR A 191 -1.73 2.32 -20.69
CA THR A 191 -2.90 2.04 -19.84
C THR A 191 -2.60 1.21 -18.60
N ASP A 192 -1.46 0.51 -18.50
CA ASP A 192 -1.15 -0.38 -17.37
C ASP A 192 0.36 -0.45 -17.06
N ALA A 193 1.11 0.55 -17.51
CA ALA A 193 2.56 0.54 -17.46
C ALA A 193 3.14 0.87 -16.08
N VAL A 194 2.37 1.62 -15.28
CA VAL A 194 2.74 2.04 -13.93
C VAL A 194 1.58 1.71 -13.01
N SER A 195 1.86 0.98 -11.93
CA SER A 195 0.86 0.64 -10.92
C SER A 195 1.25 1.21 -9.55
N PHE A 196 0.25 1.64 -8.79
CA PHE A 196 0.35 1.95 -7.38
C PHE A 196 -0.24 0.81 -6.57
N TRP A 197 0.45 0.42 -5.51
CA TRP A 197 0.03 -0.67 -4.65
C TRP A 197 0.22 -0.29 -3.18
N CYS A 198 -0.64 -0.83 -2.32
CA CYS A 198 -0.50 -0.76 -0.87
C CYS A 198 -0.70 -2.15 -0.26
N ALA A 199 0.01 -2.42 0.83
CA ALA A 199 -0.15 -3.64 1.62
C ALA A 199 -1.61 -3.75 2.10
N GLY A 200 -2.18 -4.96 1.99
CA GLY A 200 -3.59 -5.22 2.30
C GLY A 200 -4.58 -4.88 1.17
N SER A 201 -4.18 -4.13 0.13
CA SER A 201 -5.03 -3.95 -1.05
C SER A 201 -5.02 -5.21 -1.92
N VAL A 202 -6.21 -5.68 -2.32
CA VAL A 202 -6.38 -6.83 -3.21
C VAL A 202 -5.98 -6.52 -4.66
N ASN A 203 -6.10 -5.26 -5.07
CA ASN A 203 -5.87 -4.83 -6.44
C ASN A 203 -4.82 -3.72 -6.48
N GLU A 204 -3.81 -3.91 -7.33
CA GLU A 204 -2.93 -2.83 -7.76
C GLU A 204 -3.73 -1.87 -8.65
N GLN A 205 -3.49 -0.59 -8.48
CA GLN A 205 -4.19 0.45 -9.22
C GLN A 205 -3.32 0.90 -10.37
N SER A 206 -3.79 0.72 -11.59
CA SER A 206 -3.14 1.32 -12.75
C SER A 206 -3.19 2.85 -12.61
N VAL A 207 -2.06 3.51 -12.82
CA VAL A 207 -1.93 4.96 -12.74
C VAL A 207 -2.20 5.55 -14.13
N PRO A 208 -3.26 6.36 -14.31
CA PRO A 208 -3.53 6.95 -15.62
C PRO A 208 -2.43 7.95 -16.04
N ARG A 209 -2.13 8.00 -17.34
CA ARG A 209 -1.10 8.91 -17.90
C ARG A 209 -1.34 10.38 -17.58
N THR A 210 -2.58 10.81 -17.39
CA THR A 210 -2.93 12.18 -16.97
C THR A 210 -2.37 12.56 -15.60
N HIS A 211 -2.00 11.58 -14.78
CA HIS A 211 -1.40 11.75 -13.45
C HIS A 211 0.11 11.50 -13.45
N MET A 212 0.73 11.36 -14.62
CA MET A 212 2.16 11.11 -14.77
C MET A 212 2.80 12.17 -15.64
N GLN A 213 3.93 12.70 -15.19
CA GLN A 213 4.70 13.67 -15.94
C GLN A 213 6.18 13.27 -15.92
N ILE A 214 6.79 13.22 -17.10
CA ILE A 214 8.24 13.09 -17.23
C ILE A 214 8.81 14.48 -17.56
N SER A 215 9.73 14.96 -16.73
CA SER A 215 10.43 16.22 -16.97
C SER A 215 11.82 16.20 -16.33
N SER A 216 12.83 16.71 -17.04
CA SER A 216 14.20 16.86 -16.54
C SER A 216 14.79 15.57 -15.93
N GLY A 217 14.58 14.42 -16.58
CA GLY A 217 15.06 13.12 -16.08
C GLY A 217 14.33 12.62 -14.84
N ALA A 218 13.12 13.13 -14.54
CA ALA A 218 12.31 12.66 -13.42
C ALA A 218 10.90 12.27 -13.87
N LEU A 219 10.43 11.12 -13.41
CA LEU A 219 9.03 10.73 -13.47
C LEU A 219 8.34 11.21 -12.18
N THR A 220 7.35 12.06 -12.34
CA THR A 220 6.47 12.55 -11.28
C THR A 220 5.10 11.91 -11.44
N ILE A 221 4.59 11.32 -10.37
CA ILE A 221 3.29 10.65 -10.30
C ILE A 221 2.45 11.33 -9.23
N ASP A 222 1.30 11.84 -9.62
CA ASP A 222 0.34 12.48 -8.72
C ASP A 222 -0.73 11.47 -8.29
N MET A 223 -0.78 11.15 -6.99
CA MET A 223 -1.70 10.15 -6.44
C MET A 223 -2.94 10.77 -5.76
N SER A 224 -3.11 12.10 -5.84
CA SER A 224 -4.24 12.80 -5.20
C SER A 224 -5.60 12.27 -5.65
N TRP A 225 -5.76 11.92 -6.92
CA TRP A 225 -7.00 11.37 -7.49
C TRP A 225 -7.43 10.06 -6.84
N TYR A 226 -6.47 9.23 -6.42
CA TYR A 226 -6.74 7.94 -5.81
C TYR A 226 -7.00 8.10 -4.33
N LEU A 227 -6.13 8.85 -3.64
CA LEU A 227 -6.20 9.01 -2.19
C LEU A 227 -7.37 9.90 -1.74
N SER A 228 -7.96 10.71 -2.62
CA SER A 228 -9.24 11.38 -2.32
C SER A 228 -10.42 10.41 -2.16
N THR A 229 -10.29 9.16 -2.62
CA THR A 229 -11.34 8.14 -2.53
C THR A 229 -11.06 7.04 -1.52
N VAL A 230 -9.81 6.98 -1.02
CA VAL A 230 -9.36 5.93 -0.11
C VAL A 230 -9.16 6.53 1.26
N GLN A 231 -9.98 6.10 2.21
CA GLN A 231 -9.74 6.37 3.62
C GLN A 231 -8.69 5.37 4.14
N LEU A 232 -7.58 5.90 4.62
CA LEU A 232 -6.61 5.12 5.37
C LEU A 232 -7.16 5.00 6.79
N GLU A 233 -7.16 3.80 7.36
CA GLU A 233 -7.54 3.56 8.77
C GLU A 233 -6.30 3.33 9.66
N SER A 234 -5.13 3.28 9.03
CA SER A 234 -3.82 2.99 9.63
C SER A 234 -2.72 3.24 8.61
N ALA A 235 -1.48 3.37 9.10
CA ALA A 235 -0.31 3.44 8.25
C ALA A 235 -0.15 2.16 7.41
N ARG A 236 0.10 2.31 6.10
CA ARG A 236 0.26 1.18 5.16
C ARG A 236 1.53 1.31 4.35
N THR A 237 2.19 0.19 4.09
CA THR A 237 3.31 0.14 3.16
C THR A 237 2.78 0.23 1.73
N CYS A 238 3.11 1.29 1.02
CA CYS A 238 2.72 1.51 -0.36
C CYS A 238 3.95 1.63 -1.27
N GLY A 239 3.77 1.50 -2.58
CA GLY A 239 4.85 1.62 -3.54
C GLY A 239 4.36 1.79 -4.97
N ILE A 240 5.32 1.88 -5.88
CA ILE A 240 5.08 1.97 -7.32
C ILE A 240 5.76 0.77 -7.99
N SER A 241 5.09 0.18 -8.96
CA SER A 241 5.72 -0.71 -9.93
C SER A 241 5.68 -0.10 -11.33
N ILE A 242 6.72 -0.36 -12.12
CA ILE A 242 6.86 0.12 -13.50
C ILE A 242 7.24 -1.06 -14.35
N LEU A 243 6.46 -1.35 -15.38
CA LEU A 243 6.80 -2.41 -16.32
C LEU A 243 8.09 -2.05 -17.09
N PRO A 244 8.92 -3.05 -17.42
CA PRO A 244 10.04 -2.85 -18.35
C PRO A 244 9.55 -2.18 -19.64
N THR A 245 10.44 -1.47 -20.34
CA THR A 245 10.16 -0.77 -21.61
C THR A 245 9.06 0.30 -21.56
N THR A 246 8.64 0.72 -20.37
CA THR A 246 7.72 1.86 -20.20
C THR A 246 8.42 3.20 -20.40
N ILE A 247 9.63 3.31 -19.84
CA ILE A 247 10.44 4.53 -19.79
C ILE A 247 11.75 4.22 -20.50
N CYS A 248 12.19 5.13 -21.37
CA CYS A 248 13.45 5.04 -22.09
C CYS A 248 14.26 6.31 -21.85
N ASP A 249 15.57 6.27 -22.12
CA ASP A 249 16.32 7.50 -22.31
C ASP A 249 16.04 8.16 -23.67
N GLU A 250 16.73 9.25 -23.99
CA GLU A 250 16.56 9.98 -25.26
C GLU A 250 16.91 9.13 -26.49
N ASP A 251 17.81 8.15 -26.34
CA ASP A 251 18.28 7.24 -27.38
C ASP A 251 17.41 5.97 -27.54
N GLU A 252 16.24 5.92 -26.88
CA GLU A 252 15.32 4.76 -26.85
C GLU A 252 15.92 3.51 -26.17
N ILE A 253 16.86 3.68 -25.24
CA ILE A 253 17.34 2.57 -24.40
C ILE A 253 16.39 2.42 -23.20
N PRO A 254 15.72 1.26 -23.04
CA PRO A 254 14.69 1.10 -22.04
C PRO A 254 15.23 0.98 -20.61
N PHE A 255 14.50 1.58 -19.68
CA PHE A 255 14.58 1.29 -18.26
C PHE A 255 14.13 -0.14 -18.00
N ALA A 256 14.89 -0.86 -17.17
CA ALA A 256 14.62 -2.26 -16.82
C ALA A 256 13.27 -2.46 -16.09
N GLY A 257 12.64 -1.39 -15.62
CA GLY A 257 11.41 -1.43 -14.83
C GLY A 257 11.69 -1.35 -13.33
N LEU A 258 10.62 -1.38 -12.55
CA LEU A 258 10.64 -1.32 -11.09
C LEU A 258 9.63 -2.34 -10.57
N ALA A 259 10.09 -3.43 -9.95
CA ALA A 259 9.18 -4.43 -9.42
C ALA A 259 8.51 -3.95 -8.13
N ARG A 260 7.38 -4.59 -7.77
CA ARG A 260 6.54 -4.22 -6.60
C ARG A 260 7.35 -3.95 -5.33
N GLN A 261 8.35 -4.76 -5.01
CA GLN A 261 9.09 -4.63 -3.74
C GLN A 261 10.36 -3.78 -3.85
N ASP A 262 10.74 -3.37 -5.05
CA ASP A 262 11.99 -2.62 -5.25
C ASP A 262 11.88 -1.20 -4.71
N TYR A 263 10.67 -0.65 -4.63
CA TYR A 263 10.40 0.65 -4.05
C TYR A 263 9.09 0.65 -3.25
N SER A 264 9.22 0.98 -1.97
CA SER A 264 8.10 1.14 -1.06
C SER A 264 8.37 2.24 -0.03
N PHE A 265 7.33 2.73 0.61
CA PHE A 265 7.35 3.71 1.69
C PHE A 265 6.09 3.51 2.56
N GLN A 266 6.10 4.02 3.79
CA GLN A 266 4.94 4.05 4.67
C GLN A 266 4.08 5.26 4.33
N LEU A 267 2.85 5.03 3.87
CA LEU A 267 1.84 6.07 3.77
C LEU A 267 1.12 6.16 5.12
N LEU A 268 1.27 7.28 5.80
CA LEU A 268 0.63 7.53 7.09
C LEU A 268 -0.78 8.04 6.87
N ASP A 269 -1.67 7.62 7.75
CA ASP A 269 -2.99 8.21 7.86
C ASP A 269 -2.89 9.52 8.65
N THR A 270 -3.58 10.55 8.17
CA THR A 270 -3.60 11.89 8.77
C THR A 270 -5.00 12.44 8.93
N ASN A 271 -6.03 11.65 8.63
CA ASN A 271 -7.39 12.08 8.83
C ASN A 271 -7.75 11.79 10.29
N PRO A 272 -8.13 12.81 11.08
CA PRO A 272 -8.58 12.55 12.44
C PRO A 272 -9.96 11.87 12.42
N PRO A 273 -10.27 11.06 13.46
CA PRO A 273 -11.57 10.43 13.57
C PRO A 273 -12.67 11.48 13.73
N ILE A 274 -13.80 11.22 13.06
CA ILE A 274 -14.98 12.07 13.02
C ILE A 274 -16.12 11.38 13.76
N LEU A 275 -16.74 12.11 14.69
CA LEU A 275 -17.89 11.66 15.44
C LEU A 275 -19.14 11.67 14.55
N ILE A 276 -19.74 10.50 14.33
CA ILE A 276 -20.92 10.32 13.46
C ILE A 276 -22.22 10.40 14.26
N ASP A 277 -22.25 9.77 15.44
CA ASP A 277 -23.51 9.60 16.18
C ASP A 277 -23.30 9.55 17.70
N PHE A 278 -24.38 9.83 18.42
CA PHE A 278 -24.45 9.84 19.88
C PHE A 278 -25.65 9.01 20.31
N ASP A 279 -25.46 8.15 21.30
CA ASP A 279 -26.56 7.48 21.99
C ASP A 279 -26.44 7.71 23.50
N PRO A 280 -27.38 8.41 24.16
CA PRO A 280 -28.64 8.88 23.62
C PRO A 280 -28.45 10.01 22.58
N ASN A 281 -29.34 10.10 21.60
CA ASN A 281 -29.30 11.18 20.59
C ASN A 281 -29.32 12.56 21.25
N GLY A 282 -28.78 13.58 20.57
CA GLY A 282 -28.87 14.96 21.02
C GLY A 282 -30.32 15.37 21.34
N LEU A 283 -30.51 16.06 22.46
CA LEU A 283 -31.79 16.51 23.02
C LEU A 283 -32.72 15.37 23.48
N SER A 284 -32.24 14.12 23.57
CA SER A 284 -33.03 13.04 24.14
C SER A 284 -33.52 13.36 25.55
N VAL A 285 -34.73 12.93 25.84
CA VAL A 285 -35.36 13.04 27.15
C VAL A 285 -35.44 11.69 27.81
N ALA A 286 -35.51 11.71 29.14
CA ALA A 286 -35.65 10.50 29.97
C ALA A 286 -34.48 9.51 29.89
N VAL A 287 -33.26 10.02 29.78
CA VAL A 287 -32.04 9.19 29.87
C VAL A 287 -31.95 8.55 31.26
N PRO A 288 -31.72 7.21 31.38
CA PRO A 288 -31.59 6.53 32.67
C PRO A 288 -30.53 7.15 33.57
N LEU A 289 -30.74 7.11 34.89
CA LEU A 289 -29.81 7.73 35.86
C LEU A 289 -28.50 6.93 36.05
N ASP A 290 -28.53 5.65 35.70
CA ASP A 290 -27.42 4.71 35.54
C ASP A 290 -27.01 4.57 34.06
N GLY A 291 -27.37 5.56 33.24
CA GLY A 291 -27.13 5.53 31.81
C GLY A 291 -25.65 5.67 31.43
N SER A 292 -25.38 5.41 30.16
CA SER A 292 -24.11 5.70 29.51
C SER A 292 -24.33 6.57 28.28
N VAL A 293 -23.27 7.24 27.84
CA VAL A 293 -23.21 7.85 26.51
C VAL A 293 -22.32 6.97 25.63
N ASN A 294 -22.84 6.54 24.50
CA ASN A 294 -22.11 5.86 23.45
C ASN A 294 -21.83 6.85 22.30
N LEU A 295 -20.58 6.90 21.84
CA LEU A 295 -20.09 7.79 20.81
C LEU A 295 -19.57 6.94 19.65
N LEU A 296 -20.19 7.08 18.48
CA LEU A 296 -19.85 6.30 17.28
C LEU A 296 -19.00 7.13 16.32
N TRP A 297 -17.83 6.60 15.98
CA TRP A 297 -16.86 7.24 15.09
C TRP A 297 -16.92 6.64 13.67
N ASN A 298 -16.47 7.42 12.68
CA ASN A 298 -16.35 6.99 11.29
C ASN A 298 -15.25 5.94 11.04
N GLU A 299 -14.37 5.76 12.01
CA GLU A 299 -13.23 4.85 11.90
C GLU A 299 -12.85 4.26 13.26
N PRO A 300 -11.94 3.25 13.28
CA PRO A 300 -11.44 2.69 14.53
C PRO A 300 -10.72 3.73 15.41
N VAL A 301 -11.06 3.75 16.69
CA VAL A 301 -10.52 4.67 17.68
C VAL A 301 -9.95 3.97 18.91
N MET A 302 -9.09 4.69 19.61
CA MET A 302 -8.47 4.29 20.87
C MET A 302 -8.56 5.43 21.87
N LEU A 303 -8.60 5.06 23.15
CA LEU A 303 -8.36 6.01 24.23
C LEU A 303 -6.85 6.23 24.36
N PRO A 304 -6.40 7.47 24.62
CA PRO A 304 -4.98 7.81 24.70
C PRO A 304 -4.29 7.03 25.82
N VAL A 305 -3.15 6.40 25.51
CA VAL A 305 -2.39 5.62 26.49
C VAL A 305 -1.62 6.56 27.42
N GLY A 306 -1.91 6.49 28.72
CA GLY A 306 -1.15 7.21 29.76
C GLY A 306 -1.48 8.70 29.91
N GLY A 307 -2.60 9.17 29.33
CA GLY A 307 -3.07 10.54 29.50
C GLY A 307 -4.07 10.68 30.65
N ASP A 308 -3.96 11.78 31.41
CA ASP A 308 -4.99 12.25 32.37
C ASP A 308 -6.11 13.04 31.65
N LEU A 309 -6.42 12.67 30.40
CA LEU A 309 -7.48 13.34 29.65
C LEU A 309 -8.84 12.97 30.25
N GLN A 310 -9.65 13.99 30.49
CA GLN A 310 -10.95 13.88 31.12
C GLN A 310 -12.01 14.47 30.19
N ALA A 311 -13.13 13.77 30.06
CA ALA A 311 -14.36 14.38 29.56
C ALA A 311 -14.96 15.26 30.66
N ILE A 312 -15.71 16.29 30.30
CA ILE A 312 -16.41 17.14 31.27
C ILE A 312 -17.91 16.96 31.09
N LEU A 313 -18.59 16.46 32.12
CA LEU A 313 -20.04 16.42 32.18
C LEU A 313 -20.53 17.65 32.95
N SER A 314 -21.27 18.52 32.27
CA SER A 314 -21.81 19.75 32.87
C SER A 314 -23.34 19.70 32.97
N ARG A 315 -23.88 20.01 34.16
CA ARG A 315 -25.31 20.24 34.36
C ARG A 315 -25.67 21.62 33.83
N LEU A 316 -26.66 21.67 32.96
CA LEU A 316 -27.21 22.89 32.39
C LEU A 316 -28.46 23.33 33.16
N GLU A 317 -28.57 24.63 33.39
CA GLU A 317 -29.80 25.26 33.90
C GLU A 317 -30.17 26.45 33.00
N VAL A 318 -31.47 26.71 32.91
CA VAL A 318 -32.03 27.83 32.16
C VAL A 318 -32.39 28.92 33.16
N ASP A 319 -31.85 30.12 32.97
CA ASP A 319 -32.13 31.27 33.83
C ASP A 319 -33.48 31.94 33.51
N SER A 320 -33.83 33.01 34.24
CA SER A 320 -35.07 33.76 34.01
C SER A 320 -35.16 34.45 32.65
N THR A 321 -34.05 34.57 31.92
CA THR A 321 -33.98 35.16 30.58
C THR A 321 -34.06 34.10 29.47
N GLY A 322 -34.07 32.81 29.83
CA GLY A 322 -34.03 31.71 28.87
C GLY A 322 -32.61 31.32 28.44
N ALA A 323 -31.57 31.94 29.01
CA ALA A 323 -30.20 31.59 28.69
C ALA A 323 -29.80 30.29 29.40
N THR A 324 -29.11 29.39 28.68
CA THR A 324 -28.65 28.11 29.22
C THR A 324 -27.19 28.24 29.64
N SER A 325 -26.89 27.93 30.90
CA SER A 325 -25.53 27.99 31.44
C SER A 325 -25.18 26.72 32.21
N ALA A 326 -23.89 26.37 32.22
CA ALA A 326 -23.36 25.29 33.05
C ALA A 326 -23.32 25.76 34.51
N VAL A 327 -23.96 25.00 35.42
CA VAL A 327 -24.05 25.32 36.86
C VAL A 327 -23.21 24.38 37.72
N GLN A 328 -22.86 23.22 37.19
CA GLN A 328 -21.99 22.25 37.84
C GLN A 328 -21.28 21.43 36.78
N SER A 329 -19.97 21.22 36.94
CA SER A 329 -19.17 20.39 36.03
C SER A 329 -18.47 19.30 36.82
N VAL A 330 -18.43 18.09 36.25
CA VAL A 330 -17.76 16.93 36.84
C VAL A 330 -16.81 16.34 35.79
N PRO A 331 -15.51 16.21 36.09
CA PRO A 331 -14.60 15.50 35.21
C PRO A 331 -14.86 13.99 35.25
N ILE A 332 -14.74 13.35 34.09
CA ILE A 332 -14.84 11.91 33.91
C ILE A 332 -13.54 11.42 33.29
N ASP A 333 -12.86 10.51 33.98
CA ASP A 333 -11.63 9.90 33.48
C ASP A 333 -11.91 9.08 32.21
N LEU A 334 -11.15 9.32 31.15
CA LEU A 334 -11.26 8.56 29.89
C LEU A 334 -10.45 7.26 29.93
N LYS A 335 -10.73 6.43 30.94
CA LYS A 335 -10.15 5.09 31.13
C LYS A 335 -11.12 4.21 31.91
N ALA A 336 -10.90 2.89 31.86
CA ALA A 336 -11.70 1.96 32.64
C ALA A 336 -11.61 2.28 34.14
N PRO A 337 -12.72 2.23 34.91
CA PRO A 337 -14.04 1.74 34.50
C PRO A 337 -14.98 2.81 33.92
N SER A 338 -14.58 4.08 33.90
CA SER A 338 -15.46 5.20 33.52
C SER A 338 -15.67 5.32 32.01
N ALA A 339 -14.72 4.85 31.21
CA ALA A 339 -14.84 4.81 29.76
C ALA A 339 -14.20 3.54 29.17
N GLU A 340 -14.79 3.01 28.10
CA GLU A 340 -14.29 1.83 27.39
C GLU A 340 -14.62 1.86 25.89
N ILE A 341 -13.74 1.27 25.08
CA ILE A 341 -13.98 1.03 23.66
C ILE A 341 -14.65 -0.34 23.51
N ILE A 342 -15.93 -0.36 23.16
CA ILE A 342 -16.76 -1.59 23.13
C ILE A 342 -16.63 -2.33 21.82
N SER A 343 -16.55 -1.56 20.73
CA SER A 343 -16.16 -2.03 19.40
C SER A 343 -15.12 -1.07 18.86
N SER A 344 -14.45 -1.42 17.76
CA SER A 344 -13.35 -0.61 17.22
C SER A 344 -13.68 0.87 17.07
N SER A 345 -14.94 1.25 16.82
CA SER A 345 -15.37 2.63 16.62
C SER A 345 -16.41 3.13 17.62
N LEU A 346 -16.69 2.39 18.70
CA LEU A 346 -17.73 2.74 19.68
C LEU A 346 -17.13 2.96 21.07
N LEU A 347 -17.06 4.23 21.49
CA LEU A 347 -16.66 4.63 22.84
C LEU A 347 -17.89 4.70 23.74
N ARG A 348 -17.88 4.00 24.87
CA ARG A 348 -18.87 4.16 25.94
C ARG A 348 -18.28 4.93 27.11
N ILE A 349 -19.03 5.91 27.61
CA ILE A 349 -18.73 6.68 28.81
C ILE A 349 -19.85 6.41 29.83
N HIS A 350 -19.48 5.87 30.97
CA HIS A 350 -20.38 5.54 32.07
C HIS A 350 -20.74 6.81 32.86
N LEU A 351 -22.03 7.06 33.08
CA LEU A 351 -22.52 8.23 33.81
C LEU A 351 -23.11 7.87 35.18
N ASP A 352 -22.84 6.66 35.67
CA ASP A 352 -23.37 6.12 36.91
C ASP A 352 -23.23 7.12 38.06
N THR A 353 -24.35 7.41 38.72
CA THR A 353 -24.45 8.33 39.88
C THR A 353 -24.18 9.81 39.60
N LEU A 354 -23.77 10.18 38.37
CA LEU A 354 -23.51 11.56 37.98
C LEU A 354 -24.80 12.31 37.59
N LEU A 355 -25.82 11.55 37.17
CA LEU A 355 -27.09 12.08 36.71
C LEU A 355 -28.08 12.30 37.87
N ARG A 356 -28.73 13.46 37.85
CA ARG A 356 -29.81 13.85 38.76
C ARG A 356 -31.11 13.92 37.99
N ALA A 357 -32.18 13.46 38.64
CA ALA A 357 -33.48 13.33 38.01
C ALA A 357 -33.99 14.64 37.38
N GLY A 358 -34.45 14.56 36.13
CA GLY A 358 -35.08 15.65 35.40
C GLY A 358 -34.16 16.80 34.98
N LYS A 359 -32.84 16.68 35.18
CA LYS A 359 -31.85 17.71 34.84
C LYS A 359 -31.29 17.51 33.42
N THR A 360 -30.89 18.62 32.81
CA THR A 360 -30.25 18.64 31.49
C THR A 360 -28.73 18.66 31.67
N TYR A 361 -28.04 17.93 30.81
CA TYR A 361 -26.59 17.77 30.84
C TYR A 361 -26.01 18.02 29.45
N THR A 362 -24.74 18.43 29.44
CA THR A 362 -23.88 18.46 28.26
C THR A 362 -22.60 17.67 28.53
N LEU A 363 -22.07 17.01 27.51
CA LEU A 363 -20.78 16.33 27.58
C LEU A 363 -19.81 17.04 26.64
N GLU A 364 -18.65 17.36 27.18
CA GLU A 364 -17.52 17.95 26.45
C GLU A 364 -16.38 16.93 26.39
N LEU A 365 -15.75 16.83 25.22
CA LEU A 365 -14.51 16.07 25.02
C LEU A 365 -13.40 17.02 24.57
N PRO A 366 -12.26 17.08 25.28
CA PRO A 366 -11.12 17.87 24.82
C PRO A 366 -10.48 17.27 23.56
N VAL A 367 -9.73 18.07 22.81
CA VAL A 367 -8.92 17.60 21.68
C VAL A 367 -8.01 16.44 22.12
N GLY A 368 -8.00 15.36 21.33
CA GLY A 368 -7.20 14.17 21.63
C GLY A 368 -7.73 13.27 22.75
N ALA A 369 -8.93 13.55 23.28
CA ALA A 369 -9.67 12.63 24.15
C ALA A 369 -9.82 11.23 23.53
N VAL A 370 -9.88 11.20 22.20
CA VAL A 370 -9.89 10.00 21.37
C VAL A 370 -8.86 10.19 20.27
N THR A 371 -8.14 9.12 19.91
CA THR A 371 -7.28 9.08 18.73
C THR A 371 -7.69 7.93 17.83
N ASP A 372 -7.39 7.98 16.55
CA ASP A 372 -7.47 6.79 15.70
C ASP A 372 -6.30 5.80 15.98
N LEU A 373 -6.19 4.75 15.16
CA LEU A 373 -5.08 3.78 15.22
C LEU A 373 -3.74 4.32 14.72
N ALA A 374 -3.75 5.42 13.95
CA ALA A 374 -2.55 6.10 13.47
C ALA A 374 -2.03 7.17 14.47
N GLY A 375 -2.82 7.47 15.50
CA GLY A 375 -2.52 8.48 16.51
C GLY A 375 -3.00 9.88 16.16
N ASN A 376 -3.86 10.05 15.15
CA ASN A 376 -4.46 11.36 14.87
C ASN A 376 -5.52 11.68 15.93
N PRO A 377 -5.41 12.84 16.62
CA PRO A 377 -6.37 13.21 17.65
C PRO A 377 -7.70 13.64 17.04
N CYS A 378 -8.80 13.22 17.64
CA CYS A 378 -10.11 13.76 17.32
C CYS A 378 -10.16 15.27 17.61
N ALA A 379 -10.97 15.99 16.84
CA ALA A 379 -11.37 17.34 17.22
C ALA A 379 -12.11 17.33 18.57
N ASP A 380 -12.19 18.48 19.23
CA ASP A 380 -12.97 18.61 20.46
C ASP A 380 -14.47 18.46 20.19
N LEU A 381 -15.19 17.96 21.20
CA LEU A 381 -16.64 18.09 21.30
C LEU A 381 -16.89 19.24 22.29
N PRO A 382 -17.15 20.47 21.81
CA PRO A 382 -17.24 21.61 22.71
C PRO A 382 -18.50 21.55 23.58
N ALA A 383 -18.46 22.25 24.70
CA ALA A 383 -19.62 22.39 25.58
C ALA A 383 -20.87 22.82 24.80
N GLN A 384 -22.02 22.26 25.18
CA GLN A 384 -23.34 22.48 24.58
C GLN A 384 -23.54 21.94 23.15
N ALA A 385 -22.52 21.39 22.48
CA ALA A 385 -22.69 20.73 21.18
C ALA A 385 -23.54 19.47 21.27
N TYR A 386 -23.46 18.78 22.41
CA TYR A 386 -24.25 17.60 22.72
C TYR A 386 -24.89 17.74 24.09
N ASN A 387 -26.23 17.67 24.13
CA ASN A 387 -27.04 17.83 25.33
C ASN A 387 -28.08 16.71 25.44
N PHE A 388 -28.45 16.31 26.64
CA PHE A 388 -29.55 15.37 26.90
C PHE A 388 -30.18 15.62 28.26
N ARG A 389 -31.36 15.06 28.52
CA ARG A 389 -32.09 15.23 29.78
C ARG A 389 -32.31 13.90 30.49
N ALA A 390 -31.88 13.83 31.75
CA ALA A 390 -32.05 12.67 32.62
C ALA A 390 -33.53 12.45 33.01
N ALA A 391 -33.91 11.19 33.24
CA ALA A 391 -35.25 10.77 33.65
C ALA A 391 -35.69 11.41 34.98
N THR A 392 -36.98 11.69 35.15
CA THR A 392 -37.51 12.48 36.27
C THR A 392 -37.69 11.71 37.59
N GLY A 393 -37.21 10.46 37.69
CA GLY A 393 -37.25 9.69 38.94
C GLY A 393 -38.64 9.21 39.38
N GLY A 394 -39.68 9.40 38.55
CA GLY A 394 -40.95 8.69 38.70
C GLY A 394 -40.79 7.28 38.14
N ASP A 395 -41.36 6.30 38.87
CA ASP A 395 -41.37 4.87 38.58
C ASP A 395 -41.12 4.59 37.10
N VAL A 396 -39.96 3.98 36.81
CA VAL A 396 -39.60 3.57 35.46
C VAL A 396 -40.58 2.46 35.11
N VAL A 397 -41.76 2.84 34.62
CA VAL A 397 -42.49 1.99 33.71
C VAL A 397 -41.54 1.86 32.55
N VAL A 398 -40.77 0.77 32.58
CA VAL A 398 -40.09 0.21 31.43
C VAL A 398 -41.21 -0.20 30.49
N THR A 399 -41.90 0.77 29.87
CA THR A 399 -42.24 0.59 28.48
C THR A 399 -40.88 0.41 27.83
N GLN A 400 -40.51 -0.85 27.60
CA GLN A 400 -39.60 -1.21 26.55
C GLN A 400 -40.24 -0.70 25.25
N GLY A 401 -40.29 0.62 25.08
CA GLY A 401 -40.22 1.24 23.78
C GLY A 401 -38.80 0.94 23.35
N SER A 402 -38.61 -0.27 22.83
CA SER A 402 -37.48 -0.65 22.01
C SER A 402 -37.51 0.24 20.77
N THR A 403 -37.17 1.51 20.96
CA THR A 403 -36.53 2.35 19.97
C THR A 403 -35.02 2.21 20.15
N SER A 404 -34.53 1.02 20.51
CA SER A 404 -33.24 0.58 20.04
C SER A 404 -33.32 0.58 18.52
N SER A 405 -32.79 1.63 17.90
CA SER A 405 -32.29 1.59 16.53
C SER A 405 -33.11 0.71 15.57
N THR A 406 -34.41 1.00 15.38
CA THR A 406 -35.10 0.42 14.21
C THR A 406 -34.37 0.83 12.95
N ALA A 407 -33.62 1.94 12.92
CA ALA A 407 -32.70 2.25 11.83
C ALA A 407 -31.64 1.15 11.62
N VAL A 408 -30.92 0.68 12.65
CA VAL A 408 -29.88 -0.35 12.47
C VAL A 408 -30.49 -1.75 12.27
N GLY A 409 -31.55 -2.09 13.00
CA GLY A 409 -32.27 -3.35 12.81
C GLY A 409 -32.94 -3.46 11.44
N VAL A 410 -33.55 -2.38 10.94
CA VAL A 410 -34.14 -2.31 9.59
C VAL A 410 -33.05 -2.24 8.53
N VAL A 411 -31.92 -1.56 8.75
CA VAL A 411 -30.79 -1.58 7.80
C VAL A 411 -30.20 -2.98 7.70
N ILE A 412 -29.99 -3.69 8.81
CA ILE A 412 -29.52 -5.09 8.78
C ILE A 412 -30.54 -6.00 8.10
N LEU A 413 -31.85 -5.79 8.31
CA LEU A 413 -32.90 -6.59 7.68
C LEU A 413 -33.03 -6.29 6.19
N ILE A 414 -32.92 -5.03 5.75
CA ILE A 414 -32.93 -4.63 4.34
C ILE A 414 -31.68 -5.15 3.63
N VAL A 415 -30.49 -5.03 4.24
CA VAL A 415 -29.23 -5.56 3.66
C VAL A 415 -29.30 -7.09 3.57
N SER A 416 -29.82 -7.77 4.59
CA SER A 416 -30.01 -9.23 4.57
C SER A 416 -31.00 -9.66 3.48
N LEU A 417 -32.11 -8.93 3.31
CA LEU A 417 -33.08 -9.21 2.25
C LEU A 417 -32.50 -8.94 0.85
N ALA A 418 -31.70 -7.88 0.69
CA ALA A 418 -31.02 -7.56 -0.57
C ALA A 418 -29.97 -8.62 -0.95
N VAL A 419 -29.18 -9.09 0.01
CA VAL A 419 -28.22 -10.19 -0.18
C VAL A 419 -28.95 -11.50 -0.52
N PHE A 420 -30.08 -11.79 0.15
CA PHE A 420 -30.87 -12.97 -0.16
C PHE A 420 -31.51 -12.89 -1.57
N CYS A 421 -32.07 -11.74 -1.95
CA CYS A 421 -32.64 -11.52 -3.27
C CYS A 421 -31.59 -11.60 -4.40
N THR A 422 -30.37 -11.10 -4.17
CA THR A 422 -29.27 -11.19 -5.16
C THR A 422 -28.73 -12.61 -5.30
N LEU A 423 -28.60 -13.36 -4.21
CA LEU A 423 -28.23 -14.79 -4.25
C LEU A 423 -29.31 -15.65 -4.92
N ALA A 424 -30.59 -15.44 -4.59
CA ALA A 424 -31.69 -16.16 -5.23
C ALA A 424 -31.82 -15.81 -6.72
N GLY A 425 -31.65 -14.53 -7.08
CA GLY A 425 -31.62 -14.05 -8.46
C GLY A 425 -30.45 -14.64 -9.26
N GLY A 426 -29.24 -14.70 -8.68
CA GLY A 426 -28.06 -15.28 -9.32
C GLY A 426 -28.19 -16.78 -9.60
N ILE A 427 -28.80 -17.54 -8.68
CA ILE A 427 -29.07 -18.97 -8.90
C ILE A 427 -30.12 -19.17 -10.00
N GLY A 428 -31.12 -18.29 -10.07
CA GLY A 428 -32.15 -18.28 -11.11
C GLY A 428 -31.60 -18.01 -12.51
N THR A 429 -30.76 -16.97 -12.66
CA THR A 429 -30.17 -16.59 -13.95
C THR A 429 -29.21 -17.65 -14.47
N VAL A 430 -28.41 -18.30 -13.60
CA VAL A 430 -27.52 -19.41 -14.00
C VAL A 430 -28.31 -20.63 -14.51
N LYS A 431 -29.46 -20.96 -13.91
CA LYS A 431 -30.32 -22.04 -14.43
C LYS A 431 -30.99 -21.69 -15.76
N LEU A 432 -31.44 -20.45 -15.92
CA LEU A 432 -31.99 -19.96 -17.19
C LEU A 432 -30.95 -19.94 -18.30
N TRP A 433 -29.71 -19.53 -18.00
CA TRP A 433 -28.61 -19.53 -18.96
C TRP A 433 -28.18 -20.95 -19.34
N ARG A 434 -28.10 -21.89 -18.39
CA ARG A 434 -27.84 -23.31 -18.68
C ARG A 434 -28.93 -23.97 -19.53
N SER A 435 -30.19 -23.60 -19.30
CA SER A 435 -31.34 -24.05 -20.11
C SER A 435 -31.31 -23.48 -21.53
N HIS A 436 -30.90 -22.23 -21.70
CA HIS A 436 -30.81 -21.61 -23.03
C HIS A 436 -29.58 -22.12 -23.82
N ALA A 437 -28.45 -22.33 -23.15
CA ALA A 437 -27.23 -22.87 -23.76
C ALA A 437 -27.40 -24.32 -24.25
N SER A 438 -28.22 -25.14 -23.58
CA SER A 438 -28.51 -26.50 -24.04
C SER A 438 -29.41 -26.51 -25.28
N LYS A 439 -30.34 -25.56 -25.41
CA LYS A 439 -31.16 -25.40 -26.62
C LYS A 439 -30.35 -24.86 -27.81
N LEU A 440 -29.41 -23.94 -27.59
CA LEU A 440 -28.56 -23.38 -28.65
C LEU A 440 -27.62 -24.42 -29.29
N LYS A 441 -27.17 -25.43 -28.54
CA LYS A 441 -26.39 -26.55 -29.11
C LYS A 441 -27.16 -27.42 -30.10
N ALA A 442 -28.50 -27.38 -30.10
CA ALA A 442 -29.33 -28.10 -31.07
C ALA A 442 -29.52 -27.34 -32.39
N TYR A 443 -29.13 -26.06 -32.46
CA TYR A 443 -29.33 -25.20 -33.65
C TYR A 443 -28.05 -24.83 -34.38
N LEU A 444 -26.87 -25.29 -33.93
CA LEU A 444 -25.63 -25.06 -34.67
C LEU A 444 -25.47 -26.15 -35.75
N PRO A 445 -25.58 -25.83 -37.04
CA PRO A 445 -25.34 -26.78 -38.12
C PRO A 445 -23.85 -27.14 -38.14
N THR A 446 -23.57 -28.43 -38.20
CA THR A 446 -22.24 -29.00 -38.35
C THR A 446 -21.69 -28.58 -39.72
N GLU A 447 -20.87 -27.52 -39.77
CA GLU A 447 -20.23 -27.08 -41.02
C GLU A 447 -19.19 -28.09 -41.47
N GLY A 448 -19.53 -28.79 -42.55
CA GLY A 448 -18.62 -29.59 -43.34
C GLY A 448 -17.63 -28.72 -44.12
N ALA A 449 -16.41 -29.21 -44.21
CA ALA A 449 -15.27 -28.61 -44.88
C ALA A 449 -15.58 -28.15 -46.33
N ALA A 450 -15.45 -26.85 -46.59
CA ALA A 450 -15.43 -26.29 -47.94
C ALA A 450 -14.09 -25.60 -48.23
N ARG A 451 -13.32 -26.28 -49.08
CA ARG A 451 -12.04 -25.90 -49.69
C ARG A 451 -12.19 -24.60 -50.50
N ARG A 452 -11.51 -23.50 -50.14
CA ARG A 452 -11.45 -22.27 -50.96
C ARG A 452 -10.18 -22.23 -51.82
N LYS A 453 -10.37 -21.97 -53.12
CA LYS A 453 -9.32 -21.65 -54.11
C LYS A 453 -8.95 -20.16 -54.04
N PRO A 454 -7.73 -19.77 -54.43
CA PRO A 454 -7.28 -18.37 -54.41
C PRO A 454 -7.86 -17.58 -55.59
N VAL A 455 -8.37 -16.38 -55.32
CA VAL A 455 -8.79 -15.38 -56.32
C VAL A 455 -7.72 -14.29 -56.39
N LYS A 456 -7.34 -13.96 -57.64
CA LYS A 456 -6.31 -13.01 -58.05
C LYS A 456 -6.92 -11.60 -58.10
N SER A 457 -6.39 -10.65 -57.36
CA SER A 457 -6.83 -9.25 -57.34
C SER A 457 -6.10 -8.40 -58.40
N ALA A 458 -6.86 -7.58 -59.12
CA ALA A 458 -6.41 -6.56 -60.06
C ALA A 458 -6.41 -5.16 -59.38
N PRO A 459 -5.63 -4.18 -59.90
CA PRO A 459 -5.41 -2.90 -59.22
C PRO A 459 -6.56 -1.91 -59.46
N ILE A 460 -7.01 -1.26 -58.38
CA ILE A 460 -7.98 -0.16 -58.43
C ILE A 460 -7.22 1.16 -58.43
N SER A 461 -7.42 1.93 -59.50
CA SER A 461 -7.00 3.31 -59.67
C SER A 461 -7.88 4.23 -58.83
N MET A 462 -7.28 5.07 -57.98
CA MET A 462 -7.97 6.15 -57.28
C MET A 462 -7.67 7.49 -57.94
N ALA A 463 -8.70 8.07 -58.57
CA ALA A 463 -8.70 9.46 -59.00
C ALA A 463 -9.19 10.35 -57.85
N VAL A 464 -8.48 11.46 -57.66
CA VAL A 464 -8.74 12.56 -56.72
C VAL A 464 -9.91 13.41 -57.24
N PRO A 465 -10.88 13.81 -56.39
CA PRO A 465 -11.70 14.96 -56.68
C PRO A 465 -11.33 16.19 -55.83
N GLU A 466 -11.52 17.32 -56.49
CA GLU A 466 -11.13 18.68 -56.11
C GLU A 466 -11.77 19.21 -54.83
N THR A 467 -10.99 20.11 -54.23
CA THR A 467 -11.26 21.03 -53.13
C THR A 467 -12.54 21.85 -53.31
N SER A 468 -13.39 21.87 -52.28
CA SER A 468 -14.36 22.94 -52.05
C SER A 468 -14.13 23.61 -50.68
N LYS A 469 -14.27 24.94 -50.68
CA LYS A 469 -14.03 25.90 -49.58
C LYS A 469 -14.75 25.54 -48.27
N PRO A 470 -14.17 25.88 -47.09
CA PRO A 470 -14.92 25.83 -45.84
C PRO A 470 -15.81 27.08 -45.69
N ALA A 471 -17.09 26.83 -45.42
CA ALA A 471 -18.02 27.82 -44.88
C ALA A 471 -17.73 28.00 -43.37
N SER A 472 -17.66 29.26 -42.94
CA SER A 472 -17.62 29.66 -41.54
C SER A 472 -18.91 29.27 -40.85
N TYR A 473 -18.83 28.36 -39.88
CA TYR A 473 -19.90 28.11 -38.92
C TYR A 473 -19.48 28.69 -37.57
N GLU A 474 -20.08 29.81 -37.23
CA GLU A 474 -19.97 30.47 -35.93
C GLU A 474 -20.92 29.74 -34.97
N SER A 475 -20.38 28.80 -34.18
CA SER A 475 -21.13 28.11 -33.12
C SER A 475 -20.71 28.68 -31.77
N ALA A 476 -21.52 29.60 -31.27
CA ALA A 476 -21.52 29.98 -29.87
C ALA A 476 -22.25 28.90 -29.07
N SER A 477 -21.52 27.93 -28.51
CA SER A 477 -21.98 27.19 -27.34
C SER A 477 -20.98 27.43 -26.21
N ALA A 478 -21.37 28.30 -25.28
CA ALA A 478 -20.61 28.55 -24.07
C ALA A 478 -20.64 27.30 -23.20
N SER A 479 -19.45 26.80 -22.86
CA SER A 479 -19.27 25.70 -21.92
C SER A 479 -19.76 26.14 -20.52
N PRO A 480 -20.62 25.35 -19.85
CA PRO A 480 -21.11 25.67 -18.51
C PRO A 480 -19.99 25.77 -17.45
N PHE A 481 -18.77 25.33 -17.75
CA PHE A 481 -17.60 25.47 -16.87
C PHE A 481 -16.95 26.86 -16.87
N ALA A 482 -17.18 27.69 -17.90
CA ALA A 482 -16.61 29.03 -17.95
C ALA A 482 -17.31 29.99 -16.96
N GLU A 483 -18.61 29.81 -16.76
CA GLU A 483 -19.40 30.64 -15.84
C GLU A 483 -19.11 30.31 -14.37
N GLU A 484 -18.87 29.04 -14.05
CA GLU A 484 -18.52 28.59 -12.70
C GLU A 484 -17.12 29.06 -12.28
N LYS A 485 -16.15 29.02 -13.20
CA LYS A 485 -14.81 29.58 -12.97
C LYS A 485 -14.85 31.10 -12.73
N ALA A 486 -15.67 31.83 -13.49
CA ALA A 486 -15.84 33.27 -13.31
C ALA A 486 -16.51 33.63 -11.96
N ARG A 487 -17.45 32.81 -11.47
CA ARG A 487 -18.04 32.99 -10.13
C ARG A 487 -17.03 32.72 -9.02
N ALA A 488 -16.19 31.69 -9.15
CA ALA A 488 -15.14 31.37 -8.18
C ALA A 488 -14.08 32.48 -8.10
N GLU A 489 -13.63 33.02 -9.24
CA GLU A 489 -12.67 34.13 -9.26
C GLU A 489 -13.26 35.44 -8.70
N SER A 490 -14.56 35.68 -8.89
CA SER A 490 -15.27 36.83 -8.29
C SER A 490 -15.42 36.70 -6.77
N ALA A 491 -15.74 35.50 -6.27
CA ALA A 491 -15.83 35.20 -4.84
C ALA A 491 -14.47 35.38 -4.12
N TYR A 492 -13.39 34.93 -4.77
CA TYR A 492 -12.04 35.10 -4.21
C TYR A 492 -11.62 36.58 -4.13
N ARG A 493 -11.89 37.38 -5.17
CA ARG A 493 -11.58 38.83 -5.17
C ARG A 493 -12.40 39.61 -4.13
N SER A 494 -13.65 39.22 -3.91
CA SER A 494 -14.52 39.85 -2.91
C SER A 494 -14.11 39.49 -1.47
N ALA A 495 -13.65 38.26 -1.22
CA ALA A 495 -13.07 37.87 0.06
C ALA A 495 -11.76 38.61 0.37
N ALA A 496 -10.86 38.75 -0.62
CA ALA A 496 -9.61 39.49 -0.47
C ALA A 496 -9.85 40.99 -0.15
N ALA A 497 -10.82 41.62 -0.83
CA ALA A 497 -11.20 43.01 -0.55
C ALA A 497 -11.86 43.21 0.83
N ALA A 498 -12.56 42.18 1.35
CA ALA A 498 -13.12 42.22 2.70
C ALA A 498 -12.04 42.11 3.79
N ALA A 499 -11.02 41.28 3.58
CA ALA A 499 -9.88 41.16 4.48
C ALA A 499 -9.05 42.46 4.57
N GLU A 500 -8.90 43.19 3.46
CA GLU A 500 -8.19 44.47 3.45
C GLU A 500 -8.93 45.59 4.22
N ARG A 501 -10.27 45.52 4.30
CA ARG A 501 -11.08 46.46 5.09
C ARG A 501 -11.00 46.19 6.59
N LEU A 502 -10.78 44.96 7.02
CA LEU A 502 -10.64 44.58 8.43
C LEU A 502 -9.27 44.96 9.03
N GLY A 503 -8.27 45.26 8.21
CA GLY A 503 -6.92 45.63 8.68
C GLY A 503 -6.70 47.10 9.01
N LYS A 504 -7.68 48.00 8.75
CA LYS A 504 -7.49 49.45 8.90
C LYS A 504 -8.05 50.08 10.18
N ASP A 505 -8.86 49.36 10.95
CA ASP A 505 -9.53 49.91 12.14
C ASP A 505 -9.04 49.28 13.46
N ALA A 506 -7.72 49.14 13.62
CA ALA A 506 -7.14 48.80 14.92
C ALA A 506 -6.92 50.08 15.76
N PRO A 507 -7.53 50.20 16.97
CA PRO A 507 -7.35 51.37 17.82
C PRO A 507 -5.93 51.43 18.42
N GLY A 508 -5.33 52.61 18.33
CA GLY A 508 -3.97 52.91 18.79
C GLY A 508 -3.79 52.74 20.30
N ASN A 509 -2.69 52.11 20.66
CA ASN A 509 -2.23 51.94 22.03
C ASN A 509 -1.26 53.09 22.38
N PRO A 510 -1.43 53.81 23.51
CA PRO A 510 -0.55 54.92 23.85
C PRO A 510 0.70 54.45 24.58
N SER A 511 1.84 54.92 24.07
CA SER A 511 2.97 55.51 24.80
C SER A 511 3.53 54.78 26.03
N ASN A 512 4.80 54.36 25.94
CA ASN A 512 5.75 54.63 27.02
C ASN A 512 7.17 54.89 26.48
N SER A 513 7.81 55.87 27.13
CA SER A 513 8.97 56.65 26.69
C SER A 513 10.30 56.20 27.30
N SER A 514 11.38 56.69 26.66
CA SER A 514 12.77 56.85 27.14
C SER A 514 13.64 55.58 27.09
N THR A 515 14.93 55.61 26.74
CA THR A 515 15.91 56.70 26.75
C THR A 515 17.02 56.45 25.72
N GLU A 516 17.60 57.54 25.19
CA GLU A 516 18.77 57.60 24.31
C GLU A 516 20.07 57.13 25.00
N ALA A 517 21.01 56.59 24.23
CA ALA A 517 22.40 57.06 24.22
C ALA A 517 23.20 56.52 23.01
N LYS A 518 23.68 57.46 22.19
CA LYS A 518 24.75 57.33 21.18
C LYS A 518 26.07 56.86 21.80
N THR A 519 26.89 56.11 21.06
CA THR A 519 28.24 56.54 20.64
C THR A 519 28.87 55.62 19.61
N SER A 520 29.80 56.20 18.85
CA SER A 520 30.38 55.74 17.60
C SER A 520 31.83 55.26 17.80
N ALA A 521 32.26 54.38 16.89
CA ALA A 521 33.59 54.27 16.29
C ALA A 521 34.80 53.60 17.02
N THR A 522 35.48 52.79 16.20
CA THR A 522 36.94 52.60 16.02
C THR A 522 37.75 51.57 16.84
N GLY A 523 38.56 50.80 16.09
CA GLY A 523 39.69 49.96 16.53
C GLY A 523 39.31 48.48 16.65
N GLY A 524 39.88 47.51 15.95
CA GLY A 524 41.23 47.36 15.41
C GLY A 524 41.86 46.12 16.08
N GLY A 525 42.35 45.16 15.29
CA GLY A 525 43.34 44.18 15.76
C GLY A 525 42.91 42.71 15.88
N THR A 526 43.24 41.94 14.84
CA THR A 526 44.01 40.67 14.88
C THR A 526 43.83 39.70 16.05
N TRP A 527 43.39 38.46 15.73
CA TRP A 527 43.73 37.27 16.51
C TRP A 527 44.21 36.14 15.60
N ALA A 528 45.48 35.77 15.79
CA ALA A 528 46.10 34.55 15.31
C ALA A 528 46.05 33.47 16.40
N GLN A 529 45.69 32.26 15.97
CA GLN A 529 46.18 30.94 16.39
C GLN A 529 46.58 30.63 17.85
N ARG A 530 45.89 29.58 18.36
CA ARG A 530 46.39 28.26 18.86
C ARG A 530 45.95 27.83 20.28
N PRO A 531 45.84 26.50 20.52
CA PRO A 531 44.94 25.90 21.50
C PRO A 531 45.62 25.53 22.81
N SER A 532 44.82 25.25 23.84
CA SER A 532 45.30 24.54 25.03
C SER A 532 44.28 23.52 25.54
N SER A 533 44.86 22.36 25.87
CA SER A 533 44.36 21.16 26.52
C SER A 533 43.70 21.38 27.89
N LYS A 534 42.81 20.48 28.33
CA LYS A 534 43.08 19.34 29.24
C LYS A 534 41.79 18.86 29.93
N ALA A 535 41.71 17.54 30.08
CA ALA A 535 40.62 16.78 30.69
C ALA A 535 40.56 16.90 32.23
N GLY A 536 39.36 16.69 32.78
CA GLY A 536 39.09 16.41 34.19
C GLY A 536 37.84 15.51 34.34
N PRO A 537 37.77 14.59 35.32
CA PRO A 537 37.02 13.34 35.20
C PRO A 537 35.64 13.31 35.88
N SER A 538 34.82 12.35 35.42
CA SER A 538 33.48 11.96 35.89
C SER A 538 33.41 11.47 37.34
N PRO A 539 32.26 11.61 38.02
CA PRO A 539 32.07 11.12 39.39
C PRO A 539 31.67 9.63 39.44
N LYS A 540 32.25 8.93 40.42
CA LYS A 540 31.94 7.55 40.81
C LYS A 540 30.69 7.49 41.70
N VAL A 541 29.81 6.54 41.44
CA VAL A 541 28.69 6.13 42.30
C VAL A 541 29.15 4.97 43.18
N HIS A 542 28.91 5.05 44.50
CA HIS A 542 29.04 3.94 45.44
C HIS A 542 27.65 3.46 45.92
N PRO A 543 27.47 2.14 46.17
CA PRO A 543 26.24 1.60 46.73
C PRO A 543 26.30 1.54 48.27
N GLY A 544 25.24 1.98 48.93
CA GLY A 544 25.04 1.86 50.38
C GLY A 544 23.90 0.89 50.68
N ARG A 545 24.15 -0.04 51.61
CA ARG A 545 23.33 -1.16 52.04
C ARG A 545 23.09 -1.02 53.56
N ASP A 546 21.91 -1.47 54.03
CA ASP A 546 21.47 -1.72 55.42
C ASP A 546 21.37 -0.47 56.34
N GLY A 547 20.42 -0.26 57.24
CA GLY A 547 19.28 -1.00 57.80
C GLY A 547 18.84 -0.27 59.10
N PHE A 548 17.75 -0.76 59.74
CA PHE A 548 17.29 -0.53 61.13
C PHE A 548 16.24 0.57 61.48
N LEU A 549 15.04 0.05 61.81
CA LEU A 549 14.11 0.28 62.95
C LEU A 549 13.73 1.68 63.46
N GLY A 550 12.41 1.86 63.63
CA GLY A 550 11.82 2.37 64.87
C GLY A 550 10.99 3.66 64.73
N GLY A 551 9.66 3.53 64.84
CA GLY A 551 8.70 4.64 64.90
C GLY A 551 7.32 4.25 64.42
#